data_AF-A0A3N5PH94-F1
#
_entry.id   AF-A0A3N5PH94-F1
#
_cell.length_a   1.000
_cell.length_b   1.000
_cell.length_c   1.000
_cell.angle_alpha   90.00
_cell.angle_beta   90.00
_cell.angle_gamma   90.00
#
_symmetry.space_group_name_H-M   'P 1'
#
loop_
_entity.id
_entity.type
_entity.pdbx_description
1 polymer ?
#
loop_
_entity_poly.entity_id
_entity_poly.type
_entity_poly.pdbx_seq_one_letter_code
_entity_poly.pdbx_strand_id
1 'polypeptide(L)' 'TRPREFRGMAVPDVLVGGDHAKITAWRQEQAELRTMQRRPDLWEKYRRTQENDSRDFSE' A
#
# COMPACT_ATOMS: atom_id res chain seq x y z
N THR A 1 4.03 19.16 17.11
CA THR A 1 3.22 19.77 16.03
C THR A 1 4.05 19.83 14.76
N ARG A 2 3.81 18.92 13.82
CA ARG A 2 4.50 18.89 12.52
C ARG A 2 3.62 19.61 11.50
N PRO A 3 4.17 20.56 10.72
CA PRO A 3 3.37 21.32 9.77
C PRO A 3 2.73 20.37 8.73
N ARG A 4 1.50 20.72 8.34
CA ARG A 4 0.70 20.03 7.30
C ARG A 4 1.37 19.96 5.92
N GLU A 5 2.41 20.77 5.73
CA GLU A 5 3.26 20.80 4.54
C GLU A 5 4.71 20.64 4.95
N PHE A 6 5.39 19.66 4.38
CA PHE A 6 6.83 19.49 4.56
C PHE A 6 7.50 19.53 3.19
N ARG A 7 8.35 20.55 2.98
CA ARG A 7 9.09 20.77 1.72
C ARG A 7 8.21 20.87 0.46
N GLY A 8 7.04 21.51 0.57
CA GLY A 8 6.10 21.67 -0.56
C GLY A 8 5.37 20.39 -0.97
N MET A 9 5.55 19.29 -0.23
CA MET A 9 4.75 18.08 -0.36
C MET A 9 3.65 18.13 0.69
N ALA A 10 2.40 18.24 0.23
CA ALA A 10 1.23 18.12 1.08
C ALA A 10 1.17 16.69 1.64
N VAL A 11 0.92 16.57 2.94
CA VAL A 11 0.67 15.27 3.55
C VAL A 11 -0.66 14.75 2.99
N PRO A 12 -0.72 13.53 2.43
CA PRO A 12 -1.96 13.01 1.86
C PRO A 12 -3.03 12.91 2.96
N ASP A 13 -4.26 13.32 2.62
CA ASP A 13 -5.39 13.48 3.53
C ASP A 13 -5.69 12.19 4.34
N VAL A 14 -5.40 11.04 3.72
CA VAL A 14 -5.45 9.71 4.33
C VAL A 14 -4.62 9.57 5.62
N LEU A 15 -3.54 10.32 5.75
CA LEU A 15 -2.67 10.34 6.94
C LEU A 15 -3.09 11.41 7.96
N VAL A 16 -3.96 12.34 7.57
CA VAL A 16 -4.40 13.48 8.40
C VAL A 16 -5.69 13.13 9.15
N GLY A 17 -6.58 12.33 8.56
CA GLY A 17 -7.89 11.99 9.11
C GLY A 17 -7.91 11.02 10.31
N GLY A 18 -6.78 10.39 10.66
CA GLY A 18 -6.71 9.44 11.79
C GLY A 18 -7.37 8.07 11.53
N ASP A 19 -7.86 7.83 10.32
CA ASP A 19 -8.45 6.55 9.90
C ASP A 19 -7.36 5.47 9.72
N HIS A 20 -7.06 4.72 10.78
CA HIS A 20 -6.07 3.65 10.75
C HIS A 20 -6.31 2.61 9.63
N ALA A 21 -7.57 2.30 9.30
CA ALA A 21 -7.90 1.40 8.21
C ALA A 21 -7.43 1.93 6.85
N LYS A 22 -7.70 3.21 6.55
CA LYS A 22 -7.26 3.84 5.29
C LYS A 22 -5.75 4.02 5.26
N ILE A 23 -5.11 4.31 6.40
CA ILE A 23 -3.64 4.39 6.51
C ILE A 23 -3.01 3.04 6.17
N THR A 24 -3.55 1.94 6.68
CA THR A 24 -3.04 0.59 6.41
C THR A 24 -3.20 0.24 4.93
N ALA A 25 -4.39 0.48 4.35
CA ALA A 25 -4.63 0.29 2.92
C ALA A 25 -3.65 1.11 2.07
N TRP A 26 -3.51 2.40 2.35
CA TRP A 26 -2.59 3.27 1.62
C TRP A 26 -1.13 2.80 1.76
N ARG A 27 -0.69 2.39 2.95
CA ARG A 27 0.67 1.86 3.14
C ARG A 27 0.90 0.59 2.34
N GLN A 28 -0.10 -0.28 2.27
CA GLN A 28 -0.04 -1.51 1.49
C GLN A 28 0.09 -1.20 0.00
N GLU A 29 -0.80 -0.37 -0.54
CA GLU A 29 -0.75 0.06 -1.95
C GLU A 29 0.60 0.73 -2.30
N GLN A 30 1.11 1.59 -1.42
CA GLN A 30 2.42 2.24 -1.64
C GLN A 30 3.58 1.23 -1.61
N ALA A 31 3.50 0.20 -0.77
CA ALA A 31 4.50 -0.86 -0.72
C ALA A 31 4.47 -1.71 -2.00
N GLU A 32 3.27 -2.05 -2.48
CA GLU A 32 3.05 -2.78 -3.73
C GLU A 32 3.59 -2.00 -4.93
N LEU A 33 3.23 -0.72 -5.06
CA LEU A 33 3.73 0.16 -6.14
C LEU A 33 5.25 0.28 -6.14
N ARG A 34 5.87 0.45 -4.97
CA ARG A 34 7.34 0.50 -4.86
C ARG A 34 7.99 -0.83 -5.24
N THR A 35 7.38 -1.93 -4.82
CA THR A 35 7.86 -3.28 -5.12
C THR A 35 7.77 -3.55 -6.61
N MET A 36 6.64 -3.23 -7.24
CA MET A 36 6.44 -3.36 -8.68
C MET A 36 7.49 -2.57 -9.49
N GLN A 37 7.78 -1.32 -9.09
CA GLN A 37 8.74 -0.47 -9.80
C GLN A 37 10.20 -0.88 -9.59
N ARG A 38 10.57 -1.28 -8.37
CA ARG A 38 11.99 -1.57 -8.02
C ARG A 38 12.36 -3.04 -8.18
N ARG A 39 11.41 -3.94 -7.97
CA ARG A 39 11.60 -5.40 -7.87
C ARG A 39 10.42 -6.13 -8.53
N PRO A 40 10.30 -6.04 -9.87
CA PRO A 40 9.24 -6.74 -10.59
C PRO A 40 9.27 -8.27 -10.36
N ASP A 41 10.45 -8.82 -10.07
CA ASP A 41 10.65 -10.22 -9.71
C ASP A 41 9.93 -10.65 -8.41
N LEU A 42 9.89 -9.77 -7.40
CA LEU A 42 9.16 -10.02 -6.15
C LEU A 42 7.67 -9.76 -6.31
N TRP A 43 7.31 -8.77 -7.13
CA TRP A 43 5.92 -8.45 -7.43
C TRP A 43 5.19 -9.61 -8.11
N GLU A 44 5.84 -10.29 -9.06
CA GLU A 44 5.24 -11.44 -9.74
C GLU A 44 4.95 -12.60 -8.76
N LYS A 45 5.86 -12.85 -7.81
CA LYS A 45 5.65 -13.83 -6.74
C LYS A 45 4.49 -13.44 -5.83
N TYR A 46 4.44 -12.17 -5.41
CA TYR A 46 3.36 -11.65 -4.58
C TYR A 46 1.99 -11.81 -5.26
N ARG A 47 1.90 -11.43 -6.54
CA ARG A 47 0.67 -11.58 -7.34
C ARG A 47 0.22 -13.04 -7.42
N ARG A 48 1.15 -13.98 -7.61
CA ARG A 48 0.86 -15.41 -7.65
C ARG A 48 0.35 -15.95 -6.31
N THR A 49 0.87 -15.45 -5.19
CA THR A 49 0.38 -15.81 -3.86
C THR A 49 -1.05 -15.30 -3.63
N GLN A 50 -1.38 -14.07 -4.05
CA GLN A 50 -2.74 -13.52 -3.93
C GLN A 50 -3.77 -14.30 -4.77
N GLU A 51 -3.40 -14.73 -5.97
CA GLU A 51 -4.27 -15.58 -6.82
C GLU A 51 -4.56 -16.94 -6.16
N ASN A 52 -3.56 -17.53 -5.50
CA ASN A 52 -3.73 -18.81 -4.82
C ASN A 52 -4.59 -18.69 -3.55
N ASP A 53 -4.43 -17.61 -2.78
CA ASP A 53 -5.24 -17.33 -1.58
C ASP A 53 -6.73 -17.17 -1.92
N SER A 54 -7.02 -16.54 -3.06
CA SER A 54 -8.39 -16.34 -3.55
C SER A 54 -9.08 -17.64 -4.00
N ARG A 55 -8.32 -18.70 -4.32
CA ARG A 55 -8.86 -19.99 -4.78
C ARG A 55 -9.24 -20.93 -3.63
N ASP A 56 -8.82 -20.64 -2.40
CA ASP A 56 -9.03 -21.49 -1.23
C ASP A 56 -10.42 -21.31 -0.59
N PHE A 57 -11.08 -20.16 -0.81
CA PHE A 57 -12.37 -19.82 -0.19
C PHE A 57 -13.62 -20.40 -0.90
N SER A 58 -13.47 -21.41 -1.77
CA SER A 58 -14.58 -21.95 -2.59
C SER A 58 -15.04 -23.38 -2.23
N GLU A 59 -14.67 -23.92 -1.06
CA GLU A 59 -15.14 -25.23 -0.58
C GLU A 59 -16.12 -25.16 0.59
#